data_AF-A0A1Q7WC89-F1
#
_entry.id   AF-A0A1Q7WC89-F1
#
_cell.length_a   1.000
_cell.length_b   1.000
_cell.length_c   1.000
_cell.angle_alpha   90.00
_cell.angle_beta   90.00
_cell.angle_gamma   90.00
#
_symmetry.space_group_name_H-M   'P 1'
#
loop_
_entity.id
_entity.type
_entity.pdbx_description
1 polymer ?
#
loop_
_entity_poly.entity_id
_entity_poly.type
_entity_poly.pdbx_seq_one_letter_code
_entity_poly.pdbx_strand_id
1 'polypeptide(L)'
;MGRALGNDAARRLWESAAAGGETLAGAQGDAEGVLPMGAEVPADFVGPLKSGDTRAVPHDFAGAPPVGAVRSAAFIPTMSVVTPGRPVDDCGGYEYKVRWGIPASESASAGWIVQKVDQSFEAKDCDERRVTPRAFDDSANYSYWEAWEFTAGQHVWVGPASSGSAHSGDTFSNAGYGPGTKGKKTMTAEVKAIVGFTLPVGMTVRGAEPAWALPYTRTEPAQFAGTLRGAAHTLTAEWNCCPSGTVTKRTTVVANP
;
A
#
# COMPACT_ATOMS: atom_id res chain seq x y z
N MET A 1 55.67 -14.69 54.37
CA MET A 1 55.19 -13.30 54.23
C MET A 1 53.67 -13.40 54.07
N GLY A 2 52.86 -13.36 55.14
CA GLY A 2 52.27 -12.14 55.73
C GLY A 2 51.32 -11.49 54.71
N ARG A 3 49.99 -11.35 54.87
CA ARG A 3 49.05 -11.16 55.98
C ARG A 3 47.69 -11.75 55.53
N ALA A 4 46.95 -12.55 56.32
CA ALA A 4 46.21 -12.26 57.55
C ALA A 4 44.88 -11.51 57.31
N LEU A 5 43.79 -12.26 57.56
CA LEU A 5 42.52 -11.89 58.21
C LEU A 5 41.56 -11.01 57.40
N GLY A 6 40.26 -11.28 57.30
CA GLY A 6 39.41 -12.14 58.11
C GLY A 6 38.10 -11.37 58.41
N ASN A 7 37.09 -12.15 58.78
CA ASN A 7 35.83 -11.77 59.44
C ASN A 7 34.64 -11.49 58.49
N ASP A 8 33.62 -12.35 58.53
CA ASP A 8 32.62 -12.48 59.61
C ASP A 8 31.79 -11.20 59.74
N ALA A 9 30.48 -11.21 59.90
CA ALA A 9 29.51 -12.29 60.04
C ALA A 9 28.13 -11.62 60.08
N ALA A 10 27.12 -12.47 59.86
CA ALA A 10 25.84 -12.46 60.57
C ALA A 10 24.93 -11.22 60.40
N ARG A 11 23.79 -11.37 59.72
CA ARG A 11 22.59 -12.08 60.21
C ARG A 11 22.04 -11.47 61.50
N ARG A 12 20.83 -10.90 61.43
CA ARG A 12 19.65 -11.19 62.28
C ARG A 12 18.63 -10.05 62.14
N LEU A 13 17.38 -10.39 61.78
CA LEU A 13 16.17 -10.37 62.65
C LEU A 13 15.66 -8.92 62.85
N TRP A 14 14.38 -8.59 62.84
CA TRP A 14 13.15 -9.36 63.07
C TRP A 14 11.95 -8.52 62.61
N GLU A 15 10.79 -9.16 62.64
CA GLU A 15 9.46 -8.76 62.22
C GLU A 15 8.81 -7.70 63.13
N SER A 16 7.54 -7.40 62.79
CA SER A 16 6.44 -6.80 63.56
C SER A 16 6.19 -5.31 63.26
N ALA A 17 4.96 -4.82 63.07
CA ALA A 17 3.62 -5.38 63.27
C ALA A 17 2.60 -4.62 62.41
N ALA A 18 1.51 -5.30 62.10
CA ALA A 18 0.25 -4.71 61.62
C ALA A 18 -0.43 -3.85 62.71
N ALA A 19 -1.15 -2.81 62.30
CA ALA A 19 -2.50 -2.46 62.80
C ALA A 19 -2.93 -1.08 62.27
N GLY A 20 -4.23 -0.96 61.92
CA GLY A 20 -4.92 0.32 61.83
C GLY A 20 -5.65 0.53 60.50
N GLY A 21 -6.84 -0.03 60.37
CA GLY A 21 -7.80 0.40 59.34
C GLY A 21 -8.53 1.66 59.77
N GLU A 22 -9.06 2.40 58.80
CA GLU A 22 -10.35 3.09 58.87
C GLU A 22 -10.75 3.60 57.47
N THR A 23 -11.96 3.25 57.07
CA THR A 23 -12.69 3.69 55.87
C THR A 23 -13.13 5.15 55.98
N LEU A 24 -12.96 5.95 54.91
CA LEU A 24 -13.81 7.11 54.63
C LEU A 24 -14.05 7.27 53.12
N ALA A 25 -15.22 7.85 52.84
CA ALA A 25 -15.97 7.82 51.60
C ALA A 25 -15.46 8.75 50.49
N GLY A 26 -15.79 8.38 49.25
CA GLY A 26 -16.36 9.23 48.21
C GLY A 26 -15.70 10.56 47.87
N ALA A 27 -15.14 10.63 46.66
CA ALA A 27 -15.24 11.84 45.84
C ALA A 27 -15.16 11.45 44.36
N GLN A 28 -16.29 11.63 43.65
CA GLN A 28 -16.33 11.85 42.21
C GLN A 28 -15.41 13.05 41.90
N GLY A 29 -14.55 12.87 40.91
CA GLY A 29 -13.75 13.93 40.32
C GLY A 29 -13.74 13.72 38.82
N ASP A 30 -14.67 14.39 38.14
CA ASP A 30 -14.69 14.54 36.70
C ASP A 30 -13.38 15.20 36.26
N ALA A 31 -12.48 14.42 35.69
CA ALA A 31 -11.36 14.95 34.94
C ALA A 31 -11.79 15.06 33.48
N GLU A 32 -12.42 16.19 33.14
CA GLU A 32 -12.44 16.70 31.77
C GLU A 32 -11.00 16.98 31.35
N GLY A 33 -10.34 15.94 30.84
CA GLY A 33 -9.07 16.05 30.14
C GLY A 33 -9.32 16.69 28.79
N VAL A 34 -9.02 17.98 28.69
CA VAL A 34 -8.94 18.76 27.46
C VAL A 34 -8.14 17.97 26.41
N LEU A 35 -8.82 17.53 25.35
CA LEU A 35 -8.18 16.91 24.19
C LEU A 35 -7.28 17.95 23.51
N PRO A 36 -6.06 17.58 23.09
CA PRO A 36 -5.22 18.47 22.28
C PRO A 36 -5.95 18.79 20.97
N MET A 37 -6.27 20.06 20.77
CA MET A 37 -6.81 20.55 19.51
C MET A 37 -5.78 20.39 18.39
N GLY A 38 -6.22 19.80 17.27
CA GLY A 38 -5.51 19.88 15.99
C GLY A 38 -5.00 18.55 15.43
N ALA A 39 -5.84 17.52 15.39
CA ALA A 39 -5.67 16.43 14.44
C ALA A 39 -6.83 16.47 13.44
N GLU A 40 -6.51 16.72 12.17
CA GLU A 40 -7.50 16.67 11.09
C GLU A 40 -7.98 15.23 10.92
N VAL A 41 -9.22 14.99 11.30
CA VAL A 41 -9.91 13.74 11.03
C VAL A 41 -10.12 13.65 9.50
N PRO A 42 -9.71 12.55 8.83
CA PRO A 42 -9.96 12.37 7.40
C PRO A 42 -11.44 12.61 7.05
N ALA A 43 -11.71 13.34 5.95
CA ALA A 43 -13.05 13.78 5.59
C ALA A 43 -14.06 12.63 5.30
N ASP A 44 -13.57 11.39 5.18
CA ASP A 44 -14.35 10.17 5.02
C ASP A 44 -14.64 9.44 6.35
N PHE A 45 -14.16 9.96 7.48
CA PHE A 45 -14.52 9.46 8.81
C PHE A 45 -15.95 9.89 9.17
N VAL A 46 -16.90 8.98 8.98
CA VAL A 46 -18.31 9.22 9.31
C VAL A 46 -18.54 9.06 10.83
N GLY A 47 -18.26 10.14 11.57
CA GLY A 47 -18.78 10.42 12.91
C GLY A 47 -18.10 9.70 14.08
N PRO A 48 -18.41 10.09 15.33
CA PRO A 48 -17.87 9.43 16.52
C PRO A 48 -18.39 7.99 16.59
N LEU A 49 -17.46 7.04 16.52
CA LEU A 49 -17.74 5.61 16.65
C LEU A 49 -18.30 5.32 18.06
N LYS A 50 -19.34 4.49 18.12
CA LYS A 50 -19.94 4.01 19.37
C LYS A 50 -19.29 2.71 19.80
N SER A 51 -19.39 2.40 21.10
CA SER A 51 -19.02 1.07 21.62
C SER A 51 -19.80 -0.02 20.87
N GLY A 52 -19.07 -0.99 20.29
CA GLY A 52 -19.64 -2.07 19.47
C GLY A 52 -19.61 -1.84 17.96
N ASP A 53 -19.15 -0.68 17.46
CA ASP A 53 -18.98 -0.45 16.03
C ASP A 53 -17.75 -1.19 15.48
N THR A 54 -17.95 -2.12 14.54
CA THR A 54 -16.86 -2.92 13.92
C THR A 54 -16.22 -2.25 12.70
N ARG A 55 -16.08 -0.91 12.70
CA ARG A 55 -15.47 -0.18 11.58
C ARG A 55 -13.95 -0.12 11.74
N ALA A 56 -13.23 -0.14 10.61
CA ALA A 56 -11.78 0.01 10.58
C ALA A 56 -11.41 1.48 10.85
N VAL A 57 -10.58 1.76 11.86
CA VAL A 57 -10.02 3.10 12.09
C VAL A 57 -8.70 3.25 11.33
N PRO A 58 -8.42 4.41 10.71
CA PRO A 58 -7.12 4.69 10.09
C PRO A 58 -5.94 4.42 11.03
N HIS A 59 -4.78 4.03 10.50
CA HIS A 59 -3.60 3.74 11.34
C HIS A 59 -3.03 4.99 12.03
N ASP A 60 -3.27 6.17 11.44
CA ASP A 60 -2.94 7.50 11.96
C ASP A 60 -4.01 8.07 12.93
N PHE A 61 -5.01 7.27 13.31
CA PHE A 61 -5.97 7.66 14.34
C PHE A 61 -5.27 7.99 15.67
N ALA A 62 -5.36 9.26 16.08
CA ALA A 62 -4.86 9.74 17.36
C ALA A 62 -5.88 9.43 18.47
N GLY A 63 -5.66 8.33 19.18
CA GLY A 63 -6.47 7.92 20.33
C GLY A 63 -6.45 6.42 20.60
N ALA A 64 -7.00 6.01 21.75
CA ALA A 64 -7.32 4.61 21.97
C ALA A 64 -8.49 4.22 21.04
N PRO A 65 -8.38 3.16 20.24
CA PRO A 65 -9.50 2.72 19.42
C PRO A 65 -10.71 2.38 20.32
N PRO A 66 -11.94 2.77 19.93
CA PRO A 66 -13.15 2.42 20.67
C PRO A 66 -13.28 0.91 20.91
N VAL A 67 -13.94 0.51 21.98
CA VAL A 67 -14.25 -0.90 22.24
C VAL A 67 -15.09 -1.46 21.08
N GLY A 68 -14.52 -2.43 20.35
CA GLY A 68 -15.12 -3.03 19.15
C GLY A 68 -14.57 -2.50 17.81
N ALA A 69 -13.84 -1.38 17.82
CA ALA A 69 -13.17 -0.87 16.62
C ALA A 69 -11.86 -1.61 16.35
N VAL A 70 -11.63 -1.95 15.08
CA VAL A 70 -10.40 -2.62 14.64
C VAL A 70 -9.49 -1.57 14.02
N ARG A 71 -8.23 -1.45 14.45
CA ARG A 71 -7.26 -0.64 13.68
C ARG A 71 -7.16 -1.26 12.30
N SER A 72 -7.40 -0.46 11.26
CA SER A 72 -7.07 -0.87 9.91
C SER A 72 -5.59 -1.22 9.94
N ALA A 73 -5.28 -2.50 9.74
CA ALA A 73 -3.91 -2.97 9.60
C ALA A 73 -3.32 -2.50 8.27
N ALA A 74 -3.77 -1.37 7.71
CA ALA A 74 -3.35 -0.90 6.41
C ALA A 74 -3.03 0.60 6.43
N PHE A 75 -2.02 0.97 5.65
CA PHE A 75 -1.52 2.33 5.49
C PHE A 75 -1.17 2.60 4.01
N ILE A 76 -0.96 3.87 3.68
CA ILE A 76 -0.51 4.28 2.35
C ILE A 76 1.02 4.10 2.28
N PRO A 77 1.56 3.25 1.40
CA PRO A 77 3.00 3.15 1.20
C PRO A 77 3.54 4.44 0.59
N THR A 78 4.83 4.69 0.76
CA THR A 78 5.48 5.78 0.02
C THR A 78 5.69 5.35 -1.44
N MET A 79 5.51 6.29 -2.36
CA MET A 79 5.80 6.08 -3.76
C MET A 79 6.85 7.07 -4.24
N SER A 80 7.85 6.58 -4.97
CA SER A 80 8.82 7.41 -5.67
C SER A 80 8.80 7.10 -7.15
N VAL A 81 8.78 8.13 -8.00
CA VAL A 81 8.90 7.97 -9.44
C VAL A 81 10.38 7.73 -9.77
N VAL A 82 10.70 6.53 -10.26
CA VAL A 82 12.05 6.14 -10.69
C VAL A 82 12.29 6.53 -12.14
N THR A 83 11.27 6.36 -12.99
CA THR A 83 11.27 6.79 -14.38
C THR A 83 9.95 7.49 -14.66
N PRO A 84 9.95 8.80 -14.93
CA PRO A 84 8.76 9.51 -15.36
C PRO A 84 8.13 8.85 -16.58
N GLY A 85 6.81 8.90 -16.68
CA GLY A 85 6.09 8.34 -17.82
C GLY A 85 6.61 8.97 -19.12
N ARG A 86 7.08 8.13 -20.04
CA ARG A 86 7.64 8.59 -21.32
C ARG A 86 7.22 7.66 -22.46
N PRO A 87 7.12 8.20 -23.69
CA PRO A 87 7.03 7.35 -24.87
C PRO A 87 8.34 6.59 -25.07
N VAL A 88 8.24 5.32 -25.48
CA VAL A 88 9.40 4.53 -25.97
C VAL A 88 9.33 4.31 -27.48
N ASP A 89 8.19 4.61 -28.09
CA ASP A 89 8.03 4.76 -29.54
C ASP A 89 6.97 5.83 -29.85
N ASP A 90 6.76 6.08 -31.13
CA ASP A 90 5.81 7.08 -31.61
C ASP A 90 4.35 6.63 -31.56
N CYS A 91 4.08 5.32 -31.47
CA CYS A 91 2.81 4.68 -31.78
C CYS A 91 2.25 3.84 -30.62
N GLY A 92 2.20 4.43 -29.43
CA GLY A 92 1.53 3.89 -28.25
C GLY A 92 2.44 3.16 -27.28
N GLY A 93 3.73 3.04 -27.59
CA GLY A 93 4.70 2.45 -26.68
C GLY A 93 5.08 3.42 -25.58
N TYR A 94 5.03 2.96 -24.33
CA TYR A 94 5.40 3.77 -23.17
C TYR A 94 6.14 2.97 -22.11
N GLU A 95 6.81 3.70 -21.23
CA GLU A 95 7.39 3.18 -19.99
C GLU A 95 7.19 4.18 -18.86
N TYR A 96 6.84 3.66 -17.69
CA TYR A 96 6.75 4.37 -16.42
C TYR A 96 7.25 3.44 -15.32
N LYS A 97 8.12 3.95 -14.43
CA LYS A 97 8.66 3.14 -13.34
C LYS A 97 8.49 3.85 -12.00
N VAL A 98 7.87 3.17 -11.05
CA VAL A 98 7.73 3.63 -9.67
C VAL A 98 8.51 2.73 -8.74
N ARG A 99 8.69 3.15 -7.50
CA ARG A 99 9.21 2.30 -6.43
C ARG A 99 8.43 2.55 -5.16
N TRP A 100 7.98 1.47 -4.55
CA TRP A 100 7.28 1.49 -3.28
C TRP A 100 8.26 1.48 -2.11
N GLY A 101 7.87 2.15 -1.03
CA GLY A 101 8.55 2.14 0.24
C GLY A 101 7.57 2.13 1.41
N ILE A 102 8.11 1.94 2.60
CA ILE A 102 7.37 1.94 3.86
C ILE A 102 7.70 3.24 4.60
N PRO A 103 6.73 4.02 5.09
CA PRO A 103 7.03 5.21 5.87
C PRO A 103 7.73 4.84 7.19
N ALA A 104 8.52 5.76 7.76
CA ALA A 104 9.32 5.48 8.95
C ALA A 104 8.48 5.09 10.17
N SER A 105 7.25 5.61 10.27
CA SER A 105 6.26 5.24 11.29
C SER A 105 5.88 3.76 11.26
N GLU A 106 6.07 3.09 10.13
CA GLU A 106 5.73 1.68 9.90
C GLU A 106 6.97 0.78 9.81
N SER A 107 8.13 1.27 10.27
CA SER A 107 9.40 0.55 10.17
C SER A 107 9.44 -0.81 10.89
N ALA A 108 8.58 -1.03 11.88
CA ALA A 108 8.46 -2.29 12.60
C ALA A 108 7.41 -3.25 11.99
N SER A 109 6.67 -2.80 10.99
CA SER A 109 5.57 -3.54 10.38
C SER A 109 6.05 -4.53 9.32
N ALA A 110 5.28 -5.59 9.09
CA ALA A 110 5.49 -6.55 8.01
C ALA A 110 4.15 -6.96 7.39
N GLY A 111 4.14 -7.25 6.10
CA GLY A 111 2.91 -7.53 5.36
C GLY A 111 3.12 -7.43 3.85
N TRP A 112 2.09 -6.98 3.13
CA TRP A 112 2.15 -6.82 1.68
C TRP A 112 1.64 -5.45 1.23
N ILE A 113 2.35 -4.83 0.31
CA ILE A 113 1.80 -3.76 -0.52
C ILE A 113 1.00 -4.45 -1.61
N VAL A 114 -0.28 -4.13 -1.71
CA VAL A 114 -1.23 -4.68 -2.67
C VAL A 114 -1.75 -3.54 -3.54
N GLN A 115 -1.63 -3.70 -4.84
CA GLN A 115 -2.14 -2.76 -5.83
C GLN A 115 -3.28 -3.41 -6.60
N LYS A 116 -4.46 -2.78 -6.60
CA LYS A 116 -5.49 -3.04 -7.60
C LYS A 116 -5.15 -2.23 -8.84
N VAL A 117 -5.01 -2.87 -9.98
CA VAL A 117 -4.90 -2.21 -11.27
C VAL A 117 -6.21 -2.39 -12.02
N ASP A 118 -6.76 -1.28 -12.49
CA ASP A 118 -7.80 -1.22 -13.49
C ASP A 118 -7.24 -0.52 -14.73
N GLN A 119 -7.69 -0.92 -15.90
CA GLN A 119 -7.24 -0.30 -17.15
C GLN A 119 -8.41 -0.10 -18.11
N SER A 120 -8.18 0.72 -19.13
CA SER A 120 -9.07 0.88 -20.28
C SER A 120 -8.22 1.02 -21.55
N PHE A 121 -8.66 0.40 -22.63
CA PHE A 121 -7.98 0.46 -23.92
C PHE A 121 -8.98 0.74 -25.05
N GLU A 122 -8.69 1.78 -25.82
CA GLU A 122 -9.44 2.14 -27.00
C GLU A 122 -8.48 2.48 -28.13
N ALA A 123 -8.54 1.74 -29.24
CA ALA A 123 -7.71 2.01 -30.39
C ALA A 123 -8.45 1.73 -31.70
N LYS A 124 -8.10 2.52 -32.71
CA LYS A 124 -8.59 2.41 -34.09
C LYS A 124 -7.44 2.51 -35.07
N ASP A 125 -7.63 1.92 -36.24
CA ASP A 125 -6.80 2.19 -37.41
C ASP A 125 -7.19 3.54 -38.03
N CYS A 126 -6.47 3.95 -39.08
CA CYS A 126 -6.74 5.22 -39.75
C CYS A 126 -8.00 5.22 -40.61
N ASP A 127 -8.59 4.06 -40.85
CA ASP A 127 -9.87 3.88 -41.53
C ASP A 127 -11.03 3.80 -40.52
N GLU A 128 -10.80 4.20 -39.26
CA GLU A 128 -11.75 4.15 -38.13
C GLU A 128 -12.18 2.74 -37.70
N ARG A 129 -11.52 1.68 -38.17
CA ARG A 129 -11.81 0.31 -37.72
C ARG A 129 -11.15 0.06 -36.38
N ARG A 130 -11.81 -0.71 -35.51
CA ARG A 130 -11.27 -1.07 -34.19
C ARG A 130 -10.00 -1.90 -34.36
N VAL A 131 -8.94 -1.51 -33.63
CA VAL A 131 -7.73 -2.33 -33.50
C VAL A 131 -7.99 -3.43 -32.47
N THR A 132 -7.64 -4.66 -32.81
CA THR A 132 -7.72 -5.79 -31.89
C THR A 132 -6.79 -5.55 -30.70
N PRO A 133 -7.32 -5.56 -29.46
CA PRO A 133 -6.47 -5.42 -28.27
C PRO A 133 -5.54 -6.63 -28.15
N ARG A 134 -4.35 -6.41 -27.59
CA ARG A 134 -3.54 -7.53 -27.07
C ARG A 134 -4.27 -8.19 -25.89
N ALA A 135 -3.83 -9.38 -25.49
CA ALA A 135 -4.49 -10.15 -24.44
C ALA A 135 -4.73 -9.33 -23.15
N PHE A 136 -3.72 -8.58 -22.70
CA PHE A 136 -3.80 -7.72 -21.52
C PHE A 136 -4.24 -6.30 -21.82
N ASP A 137 -4.78 -6.03 -23.00
CA ASP A 137 -5.52 -4.80 -23.33
C ASP A 137 -7.01 -5.12 -23.61
N ASP A 138 -7.41 -6.39 -23.44
CA ASP A 138 -8.80 -6.83 -23.50
C ASP A 138 -9.54 -6.48 -22.20
N SER A 139 -10.76 -5.94 -22.34
CA SER A 139 -11.65 -5.58 -21.23
C SER A 139 -11.89 -6.68 -20.21
N ALA A 140 -11.94 -7.95 -20.64
CA ALA A 140 -12.10 -9.09 -19.74
C ALA A 140 -10.92 -9.23 -18.76
N ASN A 141 -9.79 -8.58 -19.06
CA ASN A 141 -8.55 -8.67 -18.30
C ASN A 141 -8.22 -7.40 -17.52
N TYR A 142 -9.13 -6.41 -17.45
CA TYR A 142 -8.79 -5.07 -16.98
C TYR A 142 -8.42 -4.98 -15.51
N SER A 143 -9.09 -5.75 -14.67
CA SER A 143 -8.85 -5.72 -13.24
C SER A 143 -7.95 -6.87 -12.80
N TYR A 144 -6.92 -6.54 -12.04
CA TYR A 144 -6.10 -7.51 -11.31
C TYR A 144 -5.49 -6.88 -10.07
N TRP A 145 -5.04 -7.73 -9.15
CA TRP A 145 -4.28 -7.32 -7.98
C TRP A 145 -2.90 -7.94 -8.05
N GLU A 146 -1.88 -7.17 -7.73
CA GLU A 146 -0.50 -7.63 -7.58
C GLU A 146 0.08 -7.18 -6.24
N ALA A 147 1.13 -7.85 -5.76
CA ALA A 147 1.66 -7.54 -4.44
C ALA A 147 3.18 -7.66 -4.27
N TRP A 148 3.72 -6.85 -3.37
CA TRP A 148 5.11 -6.83 -2.91
C TRP A 148 5.16 -7.10 -1.42
N GLU A 149 5.97 -8.06 -0.98
CA GLU A 149 6.15 -8.28 0.45
C GLU A 149 6.96 -7.13 1.04
N PHE A 150 6.57 -6.65 2.21
CA PHE A 150 7.40 -5.77 3.02
C PHE A 150 7.67 -6.38 4.38
N THR A 151 8.88 -6.15 4.89
CA THR A 151 9.33 -6.65 6.17
C THR A 151 9.83 -5.50 7.05
N ALA A 152 9.97 -5.76 8.35
CA ALA A 152 10.55 -4.82 9.29
C ALA A 152 11.92 -4.30 8.78
N GLY A 153 12.23 -3.04 9.12
CA GLY A 153 13.38 -2.32 8.57
C GLY A 153 13.08 -1.57 7.26
N GLN A 154 11.79 -1.41 6.90
CA GLN A 154 11.33 -0.73 5.67
C GLN A 154 11.81 -1.40 4.37
N HIS A 155 12.02 -2.72 4.40
CA HIS A 155 12.41 -3.48 3.21
C HIS A 155 11.19 -3.88 2.40
N VAL A 156 11.28 -3.74 1.07
CA VAL A 156 10.26 -4.16 0.11
C VAL A 156 10.88 -5.12 -0.89
N TRP A 157 10.15 -6.18 -1.23
CA TRP A 157 10.62 -7.31 -2.04
C TRP A 157 9.74 -7.51 -3.28
N VAL A 158 10.33 -8.05 -4.35
CA VAL A 158 9.59 -8.49 -5.54
C VAL A 158 8.98 -9.85 -5.23
N GLY A 159 7.69 -9.87 -4.93
CA GLY A 159 7.02 -11.06 -4.40
C GLY A 159 7.51 -11.39 -2.98
N PRO A 160 7.59 -12.68 -2.60
CA PRO A 160 7.99 -13.05 -1.25
C PRO A 160 9.44 -12.68 -0.92
N ALA A 161 9.72 -12.23 0.29
CA ALA A 161 11.05 -11.91 0.81
C ALA A 161 12.00 -13.11 0.74
N SER A 162 11.46 -14.33 0.88
CA SER A 162 12.21 -15.58 0.73
C SER A 162 12.81 -15.78 -0.67
N SER A 163 12.35 -15.04 -1.68
CA SER A 163 12.94 -15.03 -3.02
C SER A 163 14.26 -14.25 -3.09
N GLY A 164 14.55 -13.41 -2.10
CA GLY A 164 15.77 -12.59 -2.02
C GLY A 164 15.83 -11.41 -3.00
N SER A 165 14.77 -11.14 -3.76
CA SER A 165 14.75 -10.09 -4.78
C SER A 165 14.27 -8.75 -4.21
N ALA A 166 15.19 -7.86 -3.86
CA ALA A 166 14.84 -6.54 -3.35
C ALA A 166 14.12 -5.69 -4.41
N HIS A 167 13.11 -4.94 -3.99
CA HIS A 167 12.34 -4.07 -4.87
C HIS A 167 13.16 -2.82 -5.25
N SER A 168 13.58 -2.77 -6.52
CA SER A 168 14.27 -1.64 -7.15
C SER A 168 13.34 -0.75 -8.00
N GLY A 169 12.11 -1.20 -8.20
CA GLY A 169 11.03 -0.49 -8.86
C GLY A 169 10.12 -1.43 -9.63
N ASP A 170 8.91 -0.96 -9.91
CA ASP A 170 7.88 -1.61 -10.69
C ASP A 170 7.71 -0.88 -12.02
N THR A 171 7.73 -1.63 -13.11
CA THR A 171 7.73 -1.08 -14.47
C THR A 171 6.38 -1.32 -15.13
N PHE A 172 5.67 -0.24 -15.40
CA PHE A 172 4.50 -0.23 -16.26
C PHE A 172 4.95 0.12 -17.68
N SER A 173 4.78 -0.82 -18.61
CA SER A 173 5.14 -0.60 -20.00
C SER A 173 4.13 -1.22 -20.94
N ASN A 174 4.14 -0.74 -22.18
CA ASN A 174 3.48 -1.39 -23.29
C ASN A 174 4.33 -1.20 -24.53
N ALA A 175 4.37 -2.21 -25.40
CA ALA A 175 4.92 -2.01 -26.74
C ALA A 175 3.93 -1.23 -27.60
N GLY A 176 4.40 -0.44 -28.56
CA GLY A 176 3.51 0.29 -29.47
C GLY A 176 2.60 -0.60 -30.29
N TYR A 177 1.44 -0.06 -30.66
CA TYR A 177 0.45 -0.68 -31.55
C TYR A 177 0.81 -0.53 -33.04
N GLY A 178 1.88 0.23 -33.32
CA GLY A 178 2.48 0.34 -34.64
C GLY A 178 1.89 1.45 -35.51
N PRO A 179 2.51 1.72 -36.67
CA PRO A 179 2.06 2.73 -37.61
C PRO A 179 0.61 2.51 -38.06
N GLY A 180 -0.10 3.59 -38.38
CA GLY A 180 -1.47 3.49 -38.88
C GLY A 180 -2.52 3.26 -37.79
N THR A 181 -2.16 3.45 -36.52
CA THR A 181 -3.08 3.34 -35.39
C THR A 181 -3.17 4.64 -34.60
N LYS A 182 -4.30 4.87 -33.94
CA LYS A 182 -4.50 5.91 -32.94
C LYS A 182 -5.32 5.36 -31.78
N GLY A 183 -5.07 5.85 -30.58
CA GLY A 183 -5.77 5.32 -29.43
C GLY A 183 -5.34 5.94 -28.11
N LYS A 184 -5.93 5.38 -27.06
CA LYS A 184 -5.74 5.74 -25.67
C LYS A 184 -5.72 4.49 -24.83
N LYS A 185 -4.73 4.41 -23.94
CA LYS A 185 -4.69 3.46 -22.83
C LYS A 185 -4.62 4.25 -21.55
N THR A 186 -5.50 3.93 -20.61
CA THR A 186 -5.46 4.48 -19.26
C THR A 186 -5.34 3.31 -18.28
N MET A 187 -4.47 3.48 -17.30
CA MET A 187 -4.30 2.58 -16.17
C MET A 187 -4.52 3.39 -14.91
N THR A 188 -5.39 2.93 -14.05
CA THR A 188 -5.64 3.48 -12.72
C THR A 188 -5.31 2.42 -11.70
N ALA A 189 -4.59 2.80 -10.66
CA ALA A 189 -4.20 1.86 -9.63
C ALA A 189 -4.56 2.41 -8.25
N GLU A 190 -5.06 1.55 -7.36
CA GLU A 190 -5.26 1.82 -5.95
C GLU A 190 -4.31 0.94 -5.13
N VAL A 191 -3.50 1.56 -4.28
CA VAL A 191 -2.41 0.88 -3.56
C VAL A 191 -2.58 1.02 -2.05
N LYS A 192 -2.46 -0.11 -1.37
CA LYS A 192 -2.55 -0.23 0.08
C LYS A 192 -1.40 -1.10 0.59
N ALA A 193 -0.72 -0.69 1.65
CA ALA A 193 0.13 -1.60 2.42
C ALA A 193 -0.70 -2.20 3.53
N ILE A 194 -0.78 -3.52 3.63
CA ILE A 194 -1.61 -4.24 4.59
C ILE A 194 -0.70 -5.12 5.46
N VAL A 195 -0.55 -4.73 6.73
CA VAL A 195 0.16 -5.43 7.80
C VAL A 195 -0.49 -6.79 8.05
N GLY A 196 0.33 -7.84 8.13
CA GLY A 196 -0.13 -9.21 8.32
C GLY A 196 -1.02 -9.73 7.19
N PHE A 197 -0.99 -9.10 6.01
CA PHE A 197 -1.70 -9.61 4.84
C PHE A 197 -1.27 -11.04 4.52
N THR A 198 -2.24 -11.93 4.39
CA THR A 198 -1.98 -13.31 3.99
C THR A 198 -2.29 -13.42 2.51
N LEU A 199 -1.27 -13.73 1.71
CA LEU A 199 -1.42 -13.89 0.27
C LEU A 199 -2.47 -14.98 -0.02
N PRO A 200 -3.60 -14.66 -0.69
CA PRO A 200 -4.61 -15.66 -1.00
C PRO A 200 -4.02 -16.80 -1.85
N VAL A 201 -4.52 -18.03 -1.69
CA VAL A 201 -4.03 -19.21 -2.44
C VAL A 201 -4.02 -19.00 -3.96
N GLY A 202 -4.96 -18.21 -4.50
CA GLY A 202 -5.05 -17.90 -5.93
C GLY A 202 -4.14 -16.77 -6.41
N MET A 203 -3.46 -16.06 -5.51
CA MET A 203 -2.58 -14.95 -5.82
C MET A 203 -1.13 -15.45 -5.90
N THR A 204 -0.68 -15.79 -7.10
CA THR A 204 0.58 -16.53 -7.32
C THR A 204 1.44 -15.92 -8.41
N VAL A 205 2.75 -16.15 -8.33
CA VAL A 205 3.70 -15.73 -9.37
C VAL A 205 3.55 -16.64 -10.58
N ARG A 206 3.42 -16.06 -11.78
CA ARG A 206 3.26 -16.84 -13.02
C ARG A 206 4.35 -16.60 -14.07
N GLY A 207 5.24 -15.62 -13.87
CA GLY A 207 6.35 -15.36 -14.80
C GLY A 207 5.89 -14.82 -16.16
N ALA A 208 4.72 -14.21 -16.22
CA ALA A 208 4.13 -13.65 -17.42
C ALA A 208 3.28 -12.43 -17.06
N GLU A 209 2.85 -11.67 -18.07
CA GLU A 209 1.85 -10.61 -17.91
C GLU A 209 0.64 -11.10 -17.06
N PRO A 210 0.04 -10.21 -16.24
CA PRO A 210 0.30 -8.78 -16.17
C PRO A 210 1.39 -8.39 -15.15
N ALA A 211 1.72 -9.27 -14.20
CA ALA A 211 2.54 -8.93 -13.03
C ALA A 211 3.94 -9.58 -13.03
N TRP A 212 4.25 -10.41 -14.03
CA TRP A 212 5.55 -11.06 -14.24
C TRP A 212 6.08 -11.80 -13.00
N ALA A 213 7.01 -11.15 -12.28
CA ALA A 213 7.67 -11.69 -11.11
C ALA A 213 6.85 -11.53 -9.82
N LEU A 214 5.73 -10.80 -9.87
CA LEU A 214 4.88 -10.54 -8.73
C LEU A 214 3.74 -11.57 -8.64
N PRO A 215 3.33 -11.94 -7.42
CA PRO A 215 2.11 -12.67 -7.22
C PRO A 215 0.92 -11.81 -7.64
N TYR A 216 0.00 -12.38 -8.42
CA TYR A 216 -1.21 -11.67 -8.83
C TYR A 216 -2.44 -12.55 -8.84
N THR A 217 -3.60 -11.90 -8.74
CA THR A 217 -4.93 -12.52 -8.81
C THR A 217 -5.88 -11.63 -9.61
N ARG A 218 -6.94 -12.23 -10.17
CA ARG A 218 -8.08 -11.50 -10.77
C ARG A 218 -9.29 -11.44 -9.85
N THR A 219 -9.20 -12.07 -8.68
CA THR A 219 -10.23 -12.05 -7.64
C THR A 219 -9.78 -11.12 -6.54
N GLU A 220 -10.62 -10.16 -6.18
CA GLU A 220 -10.34 -9.20 -5.12
C GLU A 220 -10.05 -9.91 -3.79
N PRO A 221 -8.88 -9.70 -3.17
CA PRO A 221 -8.61 -10.24 -1.84
C PRO A 221 -9.55 -9.63 -0.80
N ALA A 222 -10.16 -10.46 0.06
CA ALA A 222 -11.07 -9.99 1.11
C ALA A 222 -10.42 -8.96 2.05
N GLN A 223 -9.13 -9.12 2.37
CA GLN A 223 -8.37 -8.16 3.17
C GLN A 223 -8.17 -6.82 2.45
N PHE A 224 -8.10 -6.80 1.11
CA PHE A 224 -8.03 -5.57 0.33
C PHE A 224 -9.38 -4.82 0.33
N ALA A 225 -10.48 -5.56 0.13
CA ALA A 225 -11.84 -5.01 0.15
C ALA A 225 -12.24 -4.46 1.53
N GLY A 226 -11.78 -5.10 2.61
CA GLY A 226 -12.11 -4.74 4.00
C GLY A 226 -11.29 -3.59 4.60
N THR A 227 -10.36 -3.00 3.85
CA THR A 227 -9.50 -1.89 4.32
C THR A 227 -9.93 -0.56 3.71
N LEU A 228 -9.56 0.54 4.38
CA LEU A 228 -9.80 1.90 3.89
C LEU A 228 -9.21 2.12 2.49
N ARG A 229 -9.63 3.21 1.85
CA ARG A 229 -9.16 3.57 0.50
C ARG A 229 -7.65 3.75 0.50
N GLY A 230 -7.01 3.20 -0.53
CA GLY A 230 -5.58 3.37 -0.78
C GLY A 230 -5.24 4.69 -1.47
N ALA A 231 -3.94 4.91 -1.69
CA ALA A 231 -3.50 5.95 -2.62
C ALA A 231 -3.81 5.54 -4.05
N ALA A 232 -4.20 6.50 -4.88
CA ALA A 232 -4.49 6.26 -6.28
C ALA A 232 -3.44 6.91 -7.16
N HIS A 233 -2.96 6.20 -8.18
CA HIS A 233 -2.15 6.78 -9.25
C HIS A 233 -2.71 6.40 -10.62
N THR A 234 -2.41 7.22 -11.62
CA THR A 234 -2.95 7.05 -12.97
C THR A 234 -1.86 7.25 -14.01
N LEU A 235 -1.82 6.36 -14.99
CA LEU A 235 -1.00 6.48 -16.19
C LEU A 235 -1.92 6.53 -17.41
N THR A 236 -1.76 7.55 -18.25
CA THR A 236 -2.46 7.65 -19.53
C THR A 236 -1.45 7.77 -20.65
N ALA A 237 -1.59 6.91 -21.65
CA ALA A 237 -0.86 6.95 -22.92
C ALA A 237 -1.85 7.20 -24.06
N GLU A 238 -1.63 8.28 -24.82
CA GLU A 238 -2.41 8.62 -26.01
C GLU A 238 -1.46 8.67 -27.21
N TRP A 239 -1.87 8.10 -28.34
CA TRP A 239 -1.08 8.12 -29.56
C TRP A 239 -1.94 8.37 -30.79
N ASN A 240 -1.32 8.99 -31.80
CA ASN A 240 -1.89 9.10 -33.13
C ASN A 240 -0.78 8.96 -34.17
N CYS A 241 -0.74 7.79 -34.80
CA CYS A 241 0.17 7.43 -35.88
C CYS A 241 -0.54 7.36 -37.24
N CYS A 242 -1.66 8.06 -37.39
CA CYS A 242 -2.31 8.23 -38.67
C CYS A 242 -1.68 9.36 -39.49
N PRO A 243 -1.41 9.13 -40.78
CA PRO A 243 -0.85 10.18 -41.63
C PRO A 243 -1.89 11.28 -41.85
N SER A 244 -1.69 12.44 -41.24
CA SER A 244 -2.49 13.64 -41.54
C SER A 244 -1.60 14.90 -41.54
N GLY A 245 -1.29 15.43 -42.73
CA GLY A 245 -0.57 16.70 -42.90
C GLY A 245 0.80 16.77 -42.20
N THR A 246 1.16 17.93 -41.67
CA THR A 246 2.45 18.23 -40.99
C THR A 246 2.58 17.61 -39.59
N VAL A 247 1.65 16.76 -39.17
CA VAL A 247 1.63 16.22 -37.80
C VAL A 247 2.79 15.23 -37.61
N THR A 248 3.71 15.64 -36.74
CA THR A 248 4.75 14.79 -36.17
C THR A 248 4.07 13.82 -35.22
N LYS A 249 4.25 12.52 -35.46
CA LYS A 249 3.78 11.44 -34.59
C LYS A 249 4.07 11.78 -33.12
N ARG A 250 3.13 11.52 -32.22
CA ARG A 250 3.32 11.80 -30.80
C ARG A 250 2.56 10.81 -29.95
N THR A 251 3.30 9.93 -29.28
CA THR A 251 2.79 9.30 -28.06
C THR A 251 2.99 10.28 -26.91
N THR A 252 1.92 10.58 -26.19
CA THR A 252 1.93 11.42 -24.99
C THR A 252 1.66 10.53 -23.81
N VAL A 253 2.48 10.64 -22.78
CA VAL A 253 2.37 9.86 -21.54
C VAL A 253 2.25 10.81 -20.37
N VAL A 254 1.19 10.67 -19.59
CA VAL A 254 0.95 11.43 -18.38
C VAL A 254 0.80 10.45 -17.23
N ALA A 255 1.64 10.62 -16.21
CA ALA A 255 1.56 9.85 -14.97
C ALA A 255 1.30 10.81 -13.81
N ASN A 256 0.23 10.55 -13.05
CA ASN A 256 -0.14 11.29 -11.86
C ASN A 256 0.03 10.36 -10.66
N PRO A 257 1.10 10.54 -9.86
CA PRO A 257 1.34 9.75 -8.66
C PRO A 257 0.35 10.04 -7.54
#